data_AF-A0A928Z1Q2-F1
#
_entry.id   AF-A0A928Z1Q2-F1
#
_cell.length_a   1.000
_cell.length_b   1.000
_cell.length_c   1.000
_cell.angle_alpha   90.00
_cell.angle_beta   90.00
_cell.angle_gamma   90.00
#
_symmetry.space_group_name_H-M   'P 1'
#
loop_
_entity.id
_entity.type
_entity.pdbx_description
1 polymer ?
#
loop_
_entity_poly.entity_id
_entity_poly.type
_entity_poly.pdbx_seq_one_letter_code
_entity_poly.pdbx_strand_id
1 'polypeptide(L)'
;MTVIIDAIRRIATVAKQRNFANMPGELLSYFDPYPATKNVTPADLATLTGEQSEVLQDYMRSYQPRLTVKQIEEIVEPFAFQLPQEFLDLYQIGNGCLPIGTSEEADWDSIYNYFFFISYTSKFLTLKSIMDCYRSSLIDRNPSLLPICTYQEEIVLFLVGSEIQAETSPVFITYDHDLDQADPSNMEVMWPSLSNMMLAYAELYETSSVHREAIYRKYGSNSDWGLSEFLVA
;
A
#
# COMPACT_ATOMS: atom_id res chain seq x y z
N MET A 1 19.78 0.51 -4.53
CA MET A 1 18.41 1.03 -4.39
C MET A 1 17.48 -0.13 -4.70
N THR A 2 16.59 -0.48 -3.79
CA THR A 2 15.74 -1.68 -3.95
C THR A 2 14.66 -1.43 -5.00
N VAL A 3 14.18 -2.51 -5.63
CA VAL A 3 13.24 -2.43 -6.77
C VAL A 3 11.93 -1.73 -6.36
N ILE A 4 11.47 -1.95 -5.13
CA ILE A 4 10.29 -1.29 -4.57
C ILE A 4 10.49 0.23 -4.46
N ILE A 5 11.65 0.69 -4.01
CA ILE A 5 11.95 2.13 -3.93
C ILE A 5 11.87 2.76 -5.33
N ASP A 6 12.41 2.10 -6.34
CA ASP A 6 12.35 2.59 -7.73
C ASP A 6 10.90 2.68 -8.23
N ALA A 7 10.12 1.61 -8.05
CA ALA A 7 8.71 1.58 -8.41
C ALA A 7 7.89 2.68 -7.72
N ILE A 8 8.10 2.89 -6.42
CA ILE A 8 7.41 3.95 -5.67
C ILE A 8 7.81 5.33 -6.20
N ARG A 9 9.09 5.58 -6.48
CA ARG A 9 9.55 6.86 -7.05
C ARG A 9 8.91 7.15 -8.41
N ARG A 10 8.78 6.12 -9.25
CA ARG A 10 8.09 6.21 -10.55
C ARG A 10 6.62 6.57 -10.37
N ILE A 11 5.90 5.84 -9.51
CA ILE A 11 4.50 6.14 -9.21
C ILE A 11 4.35 7.58 -8.69
N ALA A 12 5.16 7.95 -7.70
CA ALA A 12 5.13 9.26 -7.07
C ALA A 12 5.40 10.40 -8.08
N THR A 13 6.32 10.19 -9.03
CA THR A 13 6.60 11.15 -10.10
C THR A 13 5.37 11.40 -10.96
N VAL A 14 4.68 10.33 -11.38
CA VAL A 14 3.48 10.46 -12.21
C VAL A 14 2.28 10.95 -11.40
N ALA A 15 2.11 10.48 -10.16
CA ALA A 15 1.08 10.95 -9.24
C ALA A 15 1.23 12.46 -8.98
N LYS A 16 2.45 12.95 -8.78
CA LYS A 16 2.73 14.39 -8.68
C LYS A 16 2.28 15.12 -9.95
N GLN A 17 2.64 14.63 -11.13
CA GLN A 17 2.22 15.25 -12.41
C GLN A 17 0.69 15.22 -12.63
N ARG A 18 0.03 14.11 -12.28
CA ARG A 18 -1.43 13.91 -12.46
C ARG A 18 -2.27 14.63 -11.41
N ASN A 19 -1.83 14.67 -10.15
CA ASN A 19 -2.53 15.38 -9.07
C ASN A 19 -2.60 16.90 -9.30
N PHE A 20 -1.67 17.48 -10.05
CA PHE A 20 -1.79 18.88 -10.50
C PHE A 20 -2.90 19.10 -11.53
N ALA A 21 -3.35 18.06 -12.25
CA ALA A 21 -4.32 18.16 -13.33
C ALA A 21 -5.72 17.61 -12.99
N ASN A 22 -5.80 16.65 -12.05
CA ASN A 22 -7.01 15.85 -11.81
C ASN A 22 -7.49 15.82 -10.34
N MET A 23 -6.97 16.66 -9.44
CA MET A 23 -7.62 16.82 -8.15
C MET A 23 -9.03 17.40 -8.36
N PRO A 24 -10.10 16.79 -7.80
CA PRO A 24 -11.42 17.38 -7.80
C PRO A 24 -11.34 18.82 -7.31
N GLY A 25 -12.04 19.75 -7.96
CA GLY A 25 -12.03 21.17 -7.56
C GLY A 25 -12.36 21.39 -6.09
N GLU A 26 -13.11 20.47 -5.48
CA GLU A 26 -13.43 20.44 -4.05
C GLU A 26 -12.18 20.19 -3.18
N LEU A 27 -11.30 19.23 -3.50
CA LEU A 27 -10.05 18.98 -2.77
C LEU A 27 -9.02 20.12 -2.96
N LEU A 28 -8.97 20.72 -4.16
CA LEU A 28 -8.15 21.91 -4.44
C LEU A 28 -8.65 23.16 -3.67
N SER A 29 -9.96 23.26 -3.41
CA SER A 29 -10.52 24.38 -2.65
C SER A 29 -10.30 24.29 -1.14
N TYR A 30 -10.04 23.07 -0.62
CA TYR A 30 -9.79 22.82 0.79
C TYR A 30 -8.30 22.84 1.16
N PHE A 31 -7.42 22.46 0.23
CA PHE A 31 -5.97 22.54 0.41
C PHE A 31 -5.33 23.06 -0.88
N ASP A 32 -5.11 24.37 -0.93
CA ASP A 32 -4.45 25.03 -2.06
C ASP A 32 -3.02 24.48 -2.21
N PRO A 33 -2.63 23.95 -3.38
CA PRO A 33 -1.32 23.34 -3.52
C PRO A 33 -0.23 24.42 -3.56
N TYR A 34 0.63 24.39 -2.54
CA TYR A 34 2.09 24.53 -2.60
C TYR A 34 2.86 25.76 -2.07
N PRO A 35 2.34 27.00 -1.88
CA PRO A 35 3.22 28.05 -1.35
C PRO A 35 3.18 28.21 0.18
N ALA A 36 2.00 28.14 0.80
CA ALA A 36 1.83 28.56 2.20
C ALA A 36 1.82 27.41 3.21
N THR A 37 1.57 26.17 2.78
CA THR A 37 1.33 25.01 3.67
C THR A 37 2.51 24.05 3.80
N LYS A 38 3.65 24.37 3.16
CA LYS A 38 4.87 23.55 3.11
C LYS A 38 5.46 23.23 4.49
N ASN A 39 5.05 23.96 5.54
CA ASN A 39 5.55 23.86 6.92
C ASN A 39 4.42 23.77 7.96
N VAL A 40 3.27 23.19 7.62
CA VAL A 40 2.15 23.08 8.56
C VAL A 40 2.46 22.00 9.59
N THR A 41 2.77 22.41 10.80
CA THR A 41 2.99 21.52 11.95
C THR A 41 1.63 21.08 12.53
N PRO A 42 1.59 20.01 13.35
CA PRO A 42 0.38 19.65 14.10
C PRO A 42 -0.23 20.82 14.92
N ALA A 43 0.59 21.81 15.31
CA ALA A 43 0.15 23.01 16.02
C ALA A 43 -0.55 24.03 15.10
N ASP A 44 -0.14 24.13 13.83
CA ASP A 44 -0.77 25.00 12.84
C ASP A 44 -2.16 24.46 12.45
N LEU A 45 -2.33 23.13 12.44
CA LEU A 45 -3.61 22.45 12.18
C LEU A 45 -4.66 22.68 13.27
N ALA A 46 -4.23 22.96 14.51
CA ALA A 46 -5.12 23.23 15.64
C ALA A 46 -5.88 24.57 15.51
N THR A 47 -5.52 25.39 14.53
CA THR A 47 -6.14 26.71 14.29
C THR A 47 -7.23 26.69 13.19
N LEU A 48 -7.43 25.55 12.51
CA LEU A 48 -8.45 25.38 11.48
C LEU A 48 -9.84 25.19 12.12
N THR A 49 -10.82 26.03 11.74
CA THR A 49 -12.21 25.99 12.24
C THR A 49 -13.22 25.65 11.13
N GLY A 50 -14.25 24.84 11.42
CA GLY A 50 -15.35 24.51 10.47
C GLY A 50 -15.22 23.13 9.79
N GLU A 51 -15.92 22.90 8.68
CA GLU A 51 -15.92 21.62 7.90
C GLU A 51 -14.51 21.17 7.45
N GLN A 52 -13.59 22.12 7.23
CA GLN A 52 -12.17 21.86 6.98
C GLN A 52 -11.50 21.07 8.12
N SER A 53 -11.95 21.28 9.36
CA SER A 53 -11.46 20.57 10.54
C SER A 53 -11.92 19.12 10.54
N GLU A 54 -13.17 18.82 10.18
CA GLU A 54 -13.70 17.43 10.21
C GLU A 54 -13.07 16.54 9.14
N VAL A 55 -13.00 17.01 7.89
CA VAL A 55 -12.36 16.26 6.80
C VAL A 55 -10.87 16.02 7.09
N LEU A 56 -10.18 17.02 7.63
CA LEU A 56 -8.78 16.89 8.03
C LEU A 56 -8.62 15.97 9.25
N GLN A 57 -9.52 16.01 10.24
CA GLN A 57 -9.47 15.12 11.40
C GLN A 57 -9.71 13.67 10.99
N ASP A 58 -10.65 13.40 10.09
CA ASP A 58 -10.85 12.07 9.53
C ASP A 58 -9.63 11.62 8.70
N TYR A 59 -9.01 12.53 7.96
CA TYR A 59 -7.76 12.26 7.26
C TYR A 59 -6.60 11.99 8.23
N MET A 60 -6.43 12.77 9.30
CA MET A 60 -5.40 12.60 10.32
C MET A 60 -5.61 11.32 11.14
N ARG A 61 -6.86 10.91 11.38
CA ARG A 61 -7.18 9.60 11.96
C ARG A 61 -6.74 8.46 11.04
N SER A 62 -6.75 8.68 9.72
CA SER A 62 -6.31 7.72 8.71
C SER A 62 -4.81 7.79 8.41
N TYR A 63 -4.13 8.90 8.74
CA TYR A 63 -2.70 9.07 8.50
C TYR A 63 -1.88 8.06 9.31
N GLN A 64 -0.98 7.36 8.61
CA GLN A 64 -0.11 6.36 9.21
C GLN A 64 1.35 6.76 8.97
N PRO A 65 2.07 7.19 10.03
CA PRO A 65 3.46 7.58 9.88
C PRO A 65 4.31 6.38 9.46
N ARG A 66 5.46 6.69 8.84
CA ARG A 66 6.48 5.70 8.49
C ARG A 66 6.95 4.96 9.73
N LEU A 67 7.30 3.69 9.53
CA LEU A 67 7.86 2.85 10.56
C LEU A 67 9.35 2.65 10.31
N THR A 68 10.16 2.77 11.35
CA THR A 68 11.55 2.29 11.31
C THR A 68 11.59 0.76 11.27
N VAL A 69 12.69 0.16 10.82
CA VAL A 69 12.86 -1.31 10.85
C VAL A 69 12.54 -1.85 12.25
N LYS A 70 13.10 -1.23 13.29
CA LYS A 70 12.88 -1.61 14.69
C LYS A 70 11.41 -1.56 15.10
N GLN A 71 10.66 -0.55 14.67
CA GLN A 71 9.23 -0.47 14.97
C GLN A 71 8.44 -1.56 14.23
N ILE A 72 8.80 -1.86 12.98
CA ILE A 72 8.18 -2.96 12.24
C ILE A 72 8.47 -4.27 12.97
N GLU A 73 9.74 -4.56 13.29
CA GLU A 73 10.17 -5.73 14.05
C GLU A 73 9.43 -5.86 15.39
N GLU A 74 9.29 -4.78 16.15
CA GLU A 74 8.56 -4.79 17.43
C GLU A 74 7.06 -5.06 17.26
N ILE A 75 6.44 -4.55 16.20
CA ILE A 75 5.01 -4.76 15.93
C ILE A 75 4.74 -6.19 15.47
N VAL A 76 5.65 -6.75 14.67
CA VAL A 76 5.52 -8.08 14.05
C VAL A 76 6.19 -9.19 14.86
N GLU A 77 6.87 -8.87 15.96
CA GLU A 77 7.45 -9.84 16.92
C GLU A 77 6.49 -10.96 17.33
N PRO A 78 5.17 -10.71 17.49
CA PRO A 78 4.22 -11.79 17.79
C PRO A 78 4.04 -12.83 16.67
N PHE A 79 4.56 -12.61 15.47
CA PHE A 79 4.52 -13.57 14.38
C PHE A 79 5.52 -14.70 14.59
N ALA A 80 5.10 -15.93 14.32
CA ALA A 80 5.97 -17.10 14.38
C ALA A 80 6.91 -17.22 13.16
N PHE A 81 7.08 -16.14 12.39
CA PHE A 81 7.79 -16.11 11.11
C PHE A 81 8.49 -14.77 10.89
N GLN A 82 9.44 -14.78 9.96
CA GLN A 82 10.12 -13.61 9.43
C GLN A 82 9.43 -13.12 8.16
N LEU A 83 9.35 -11.81 8.03
CA LEU A 83 8.80 -11.12 6.85
C LEU A 83 9.86 -10.96 5.77
N PRO A 84 9.48 -10.99 4.49
CA PRO A 84 10.43 -10.79 3.41
C PRO A 84 11.00 -9.36 3.42
N GLN A 85 12.25 -9.18 3.01
CA GLN A 85 12.92 -7.87 3.02
C GLN A 85 12.13 -6.82 2.22
N GLU A 86 11.54 -7.21 1.10
CA GLU A 86 10.72 -6.31 0.28
C GLU A 86 9.46 -5.77 0.99
N PHE A 87 8.91 -6.51 1.98
CA PHE A 87 7.84 -6.00 2.83
C PHE A 87 8.35 -4.91 3.77
N LEU A 88 9.51 -5.14 4.40
CA LEU A 88 10.12 -4.14 5.28
C LEU A 88 10.39 -2.85 4.50
N ASP A 89 10.99 -2.96 3.32
CA ASP A 89 11.26 -1.82 2.44
C ASP A 89 9.99 -1.02 2.15
N LEU A 90 8.88 -1.70 1.80
CA LEU A 90 7.60 -1.07 1.50
C LEU A 90 7.05 -0.29 2.71
N TYR A 91 7.00 -0.93 3.88
CA TYR A 91 6.41 -0.32 5.09
C TYR A 91 7.31 0.72 5.77
N GLN A 92 8.61 0.67 5.51
CA GLN A 92 9.53 1.76 5.85
C GLN A 92 9.29 3.02 5.02
N ILE A 93 8.73 2.88 3.82
CA ILE A 93 8.43 3.98 2.93
C ILE A 93 7.04 4.55 3.22
N GLY A 94 6.07 3.68 3.50
CA GLY A 94 4.75 4.12 3.96
C GLY A 94 3.89 2.98 4.50
N ASN A 95 3.23 3.24 5.61
CA ASN A 95 2.50 2.24 6.40
C ASN A 95 1.05 2.10 5.92
N GLY A 96 0.86 1.49 4.75
CA GLY A 96 -0.46 1.36 4.10
C GLY A 96 -0.84 2.52 3.17
N CYS A 97 0.05 3.51 3.01
CA CYS A 97 -0.06 4.61 2.05
C CYS A 97 1.29 4.84 1.37
N LEU A 98 1.30 5.36 0.13
CA LEU A 98 2.55 5.58 -0.61
C LEU A 98 2.90 7.05 -0.72
N PRO A 99 4.19 7.42 -0.63
CA PRO A 99 4.57 8.81 -0.68
C PRO A 99 4.52 9.39 -2.11
N ILE A 100 4.10 10.65 -2.24
CA ILE A 100 4.11 11.50 -3.45
C ILE A 100 5.42 12.31 -3.52
N GLY A 101 6.11 12.49 -2.40
CA GLY A 101 7.35 13.29 -2.30
C GLY A 101 8.56 12.55 -2.86
N THR A 102 9.02 12.92 -4.06
CA THR A 102 10.16 12.24 -4.72
C THR A 102 11.53 12.89 -4.53
N SER A 103 11.65 14.04 -3.87
CA SER A 103 12.97 14.60 -3.56
C SER A 103 13.49 14.03 -2.24
N GLU A 104 14.80 13.77 -2.15
CA GLU A 104 15.47 13.54 -0.85
C GLU A 104 15.27 14.73 0.11
N GLU A 105 14.95 15.91 -0.45
CA GLU A 105 14.57 17.13 0.24
C GLU A 105 13.05 17.25 0.52
N ALA A 106 12.22 16.35 -0.02
CA ALA A 106 10.80 16.36 0.31
C ALA A 106 10.65 15.83 1.73
N ASP A 107 9.82 16.48 2.53
CA ASP A 107 9.48 15.99 3.87
C ASP A 107 8.63 14.72 3.74
N TRP A 108 9.28 13.56 3.83
CA TRP A 108 8.62 12.25 3.78
C TRP A 108 7.66 12.06 4.97
N ASP A 109 7.76 12.88 6.01
CA ASP A 109 6.84 12.86 7.15
C ASP A 109 5.64 13.81 6.95
N SER A 110 5.59 14.54 5.84
CA SER A 110 4.46 15.40 5.50
C SER A 110 3.26 14.58 5.06
N ILE A 111 2.14 14.74 5.75
CA ILE A 111 0.84 14.12 5.44
C ILE A 111 0.37 14.38 4.00
N TYR A 112 0.79 15.51 3.42
CA TYR A 112 0.41 15.92 2.05
C TYR A 112 1.24 15.25 0.97
N ASN A 113 2.26 14.48 1.36
CA ASN A 113 3.07 13.68 0.47
C ASN A 113 2.61 12.23 0.46
N TYR A 114 1.31 11.90 0.61
CA TYR A 114 0.82 10.51 0.54
C TYR A 114 -0.42 10.37 -0.34
N PHE A 115 -0.52 9.27 -1.09
CA PHE A 115 -1.72 8.90 -1.86
C PHE A 115 -2.14 7.46 -1.59
N PHE A 116 -3.46 7.23 -1.71
CA PHE A 116 -4.05 5.88 -1.73
C PHE A 116 -3.89 5.25 -3.10
N PHE A 117 -3.68 3.95 -3.12
CA PHE A 117 -3.36 3.19 -4.32
C PHE A 117 -4.55 3.10 -5.28
N ILE A 118 -4.30 3.29 -6.59
CA ILE A 118 -5.04 3.01 -7.86
C ILE A 118 -6.59 3.08 -7.89
N SER A 119 -7.33 2.72 -6.86
CA SER A 119 -8.77 2.89 -6.76
C SER A 119 -9.22 2.98 -5.29
N TYR A 120 -10.31 3.69 -5.00
CA TYR A 120 -10.85 3.80 -3.63
C TYR A 120 -11.16 2.43 -2.99
N THR A 121 -11.31 1.39 -3.80
CA THR A 121 -11.64 0.02 -3.41
C THR A 121 -10.42 -0.88 -3.18
N SER A 122 -9.20 -0.43 -3.46
CA SER A 122 -7.97 -1.21 -3.26
C SER A 122 -7.03 -0.47 -2.30
N LYS A 123 -6.79 -1.02 -1.11
CA LYS A 123 -5.99 -0.36 -0.07
C LYS A 123 -4.98 -1.31 0.53
N PHE A 124 -3.71 -0.89 0.52
CA PHE A 124 -2.71 -1.50 1.39
C PHE A 124 -3.15 -1.32 2.84
N LEU A 125 -3.09 -2.40 3.60
CA LEU A 125 -3.42 -2.37 5.00
C LEU A 125 -2.30 -1.65 5.77
N THR A 126 -2.68 -0.96 6.84
CA THR A 126 -1.69 -0.45 7.79
C THR A 126 -1.16 -1.64 8.59
N LEU A 127 0.08 -1.60 9.08
CA LEU A 127 0.64 -2.69 9.87
C LEU A 127 -0.23 -2.98 11.11
N LYS A 128 -0.85 -1.96 11.70
CA LYS A 128 -1.84 -2.14 12.77
C LYS A 128 -3.05 -2.95 12.29
N SER A 129 -3.64 -2.59 11.14
CA SER A 129 -4.76 -3.32 10.54
C SER A 129 -4.40 -4.77 10.21
N ILE A 130 -3.17 -4.99 9.73
CA ILE A 130 -2.62 -6.34 9.52
C ILE A 130 -2.58 -7.10 10.84
N MET A 131 -2.06 -6.49 11.92
CA MET A 131 -2.02 -7.12 13.23
C MET A 131 -3.42 -7.42 13.79
N ASP A 132 -4.37 -6.50 13.63
CA ASP A 132 -5.74 -6.67 14.10
C ASP A 132 -6.45 -7.81 13.35
N CYS A 133 -6.23 -7.91 12.03
CA CYS A 133 -6.73 -9.01 11.19
C CYS A 133 -6.06 -10.35 11.57
N TYR A 134 -4.74 -10.34 11.72
CA TYR A 134 -3.99 -11.53 12.11
C TYR A 134 -4.46 -12.07 13.47
N ARG A 135 -4.63 -11.18 14.46
CA ARG A 135 -5.06 -11.53 15.83
C ARG A 135 -6.51 -11.97 15.98
N SER A 136 -7.41 -11.55 15.10
CA SER A 136 -8.85 -11.81 15.26
C SER A 136 -9.28 -13.18 14.75
N SER A 137 -8.55 -13.79 13.82
CA SER A 137 -9.00 -15.06 13.20
C SER A 137 -7.93 -15.89 12.48
N LEU A 138 -6.80 -15.30 12.05
CA LEU A 138 -5.83 -16.00 11.18
C LEU A 138 -4.74 -16.78 11.93
N ILE A 139 -4.35 -16.33 13.14
CA ILE A 139 -3.27 -16.94 13.94
C ILE A 139 -3.42 -18.45 14.10
N ASP A 140 -4.60 -18.91 14.47
CA ASP A 140 -4.78 -20.30 14.90
C ASP A 140 -4.79 -21.30 13.74
N ARG A 141 -4.97 -20.81 12.50
CA ARG A 141 -5.21 -21.68 11.33
C ARG A 141 -4.07 -21.64 10.33
N ASN A 142 -3.57 -20.46 10.02
CA ASN A 142 -2.47 -20.25 9.09
C ASN A 142 -1.54 -19.16 9.60
N PRO A 143 -0.70 -19.47 10.60
CA PRO A 143 0.14 -18.49 11.28
C PRO A 143 1.26 -17.94 10.40
N SER A 144 1.38 -18.31 9.12
CA SER A 144 2.37 -17.75 8.19
C SER A 144 1.77 -16.77 7.18
N LEU A 145 0.45 -16.60 7.17
CA LEU A 145 -0.24 -15.73 6.21
C LEU A 145 -0.37 -14.32 6.76
N LEU A 146 0.06 -13.35 5.93
CA LEU A 146 -0.02 -11.94 6.26
C LEU A 146 -0.88 -11.20 5.24
N PRO A 147 -2.08 -10.71 5.59
CA PRO A 147 -2.87 -9.87 4.70
C PRO A 147 -2.14 -8.56 4.47
N ILE A 148 -2.05 -8.09 3.22
CA ILE A 148 -1.35 -6.86 2.87
C ILE A 148 -2.22 -5.85 2.12
N CYS A 149 -3.26 -6.30 1.43
CA CYS A 149 -4.12 -5.44 0.62
C CYS A 149 -5.52 -6.05 0.55
N THR A 150 -6.56 -5.21 0.58
CA THR A 150 -7.94 -5.62 0.33
C THR A 150 -8.44 -5.02 -0.99
N TYR A 151 -9.09 -5.83 -1.82
CA TYR A 151 -9.74 -5.48 -3.08
C TYR A 151 -11.25 -5.71 -2.97
N GLN A 152 -12.05 -4.73 -3.43
CA GLN A 152 -13.50 -4.89 -3.62
C GLN A 152 -14.25 -5.48 -2.41
N GLU A 153 -13.78 -5.17 -1.20
CA GLU A 153 -14.31 -5.61 0.10
C GLU A 153 -14.17 -7.12 0.43
N GLU A 154 -14.15 -8.02 -0.54
CA GLU A 154 -14.15 -9.48 -0.32
C GLU A 154 -12.85 -10.19 -0.75
N ILE A 155 -11.96 -9.52 -1.47
CA ILE A 155 -10.71 -10.12 -1.96
C ILE A 155 -9.54 -9.59 -1.14
N VAL A 156 -8.60 -10.47 -0.77
CA VAL A 156 -7.43 -10.09 0.01
C VAL A 156 -6.15 -10.66 -0.60
N LEU A 157 -5.11 -9.83 -0.63
CA LEU A 157 -3.77 -10.24 -1.01
C LEU A 157 -2.93 -10.57 0.21
N PHE A 158 -2.11 -11.63 0.10
CA PHE A 158 -1.29 -12.13 1.20
C PHE A 158 0.15 -12.35 0.81
N LEU A 159 1.01 -12.25 1.83
CA LEU A 159 2.36 -12.79 1.80
C LEU A 159 2.43 -14.03 2.69
N VAL A 160 3.36 -14.92 2.35
CA VAL A 160 3.75 -16.03 3.21
C VAL A 160 5.05 -15.66 3.89
N GLY A 161 5.03 -15.67 5.22
CA GLY A 161 6.21 -15.58 6.06
C GLY A 161 6.99 -16.89 6.13
N SER A 162 8.28 -16.80 6.47
CA SER A 162 9.19 -17.95 6.52
C SER A 162 10.01 -17.97 7.80
N GLU A 163 10.56 -19.12 8.19
CA GLU A 163 11.41 -19.23 9.39
C GLU A 163 12.69 -18.36 9.29
N ILE A 164 13.23 -18.25 8.07
CA ILE A 164 14.38 -17.41 7.73
C ILE A 164 13.86 -16.25 6.90
N GLN A 165 14.34 -15.03 7.15
CA GLN A 165 14.01 -13.89 6.32
C GLN A 165 14.43 -14.13 4.86
N ALA A 166 13.45 -14.16 3.98
CA ALA A 166 13.66 -14.22 2.53
C ALA A 166 13.81 -12.81 1.95
N GLU A 167 14.45 -12.69 0.79
CA GLU A 167 14.49 -11.42 0.05
C GLU A 167 13.09 -11.04 -0.48
N THR A 168 12.36 -12.02 -1.01
CA THR A 168 11.06 -11.84 -1.66
C THR A 168 10.07 -12.91 -1.22
N SER A 169 8.77 -12.61 -1.29
CA SER A 169 7.69 -13.60 -1.10
C SER A 169 6.62 -13.41 -2.18
N PRO A 170 6.07 -14.50 -2.76
CA PRO A 170 4.95 -14.39 -3.69
C PRO A 170 3.75 -13.71 -3.03
N VAL A 171 3.00 -12.96 -3.83
CA VAL A 171 1.74 -12.35 -3.42
C VAL A 171 0.60 -13.24 -3.89
N PHE A 172 -0.13 -13.79 -2.94
CA PHE A 172 -1.27 -14.66 -3.18
C PHE A 172 -2.56 -13.85 -3.20
N ILE A 173 -3.56 -14.35 -3.93
CA ILE A 173 -4.92 -13.80 -3.97
C ILE A 173 -5.92 -14.85 -3.47
N THR A 174 -6.83 -14.46 -2.60
CA THR A 174 -7.95 -15.29 -2.17
C THR A 174 -9.15 -14.42 -1.75
N TYR A 175 -10.31 -15.04 -1.53
CA TYR A 175 -11.44 -14.38 -0.88
C TYR A 175 -11.26 -14.36 0.64
N ASP A 176 -11.78 -13.33 1.29
CA ASP A 176 -11.70 -13.13 2.74
C ASP A 176 -12.31 -14.28 3.54
N HIS A 177 -13.45 -14.82 3.09
CA HIS A 177 -14.16 -15.93 3.72
C HIS A 177 -13.46 -17.28 3.49
N ASP A 178 -12.59 -17.38 2.49
CA ASP A 178 -11.82 -18.59 2.21
C ASP A 178 -10.55 -18.68 3.05
N LEU A 179 -10.14 -17.58 3.71
CA LEU A 179 -8.94 -17.53 4.55
C LEU A 179 -8.89 -18.60 5.64
N ASP A 180 -10.06 -18.89 6.16
CA ASP A 180 -10.32 -19.87 7.19
C ASP A 180 -10.01 -21.31 6.77
N GLN A 181 -9.91 -21.57 5.46
CA GLN A 181 -9.64 -22.88 4.84
C GLN A 181 -8.38 -22.87 3.96
N ALA A 182 -7.68 -21.74 3.91
CA ALA A 182 -6.70 -21.47 2.88
C ALA A 182 -5.38 -22.20 3.16
N ASP A 183 -5.19 -23.36 2.55
CA ASP A 183 -3.87 -23.96 2.40
C ASP A 183 -3.08 -23.14 1.37
N PRO A 184 -1.93 -22.55 1.70
CA PRO A 184 -1.12 -21.77 0.75
C PRO A 184 -0.76 -22.54 -0.53
N SER A 185 -0.73 -23.87 -0.49
CA SER A 185 -0.48 -24.71 -1.67
C SER A 185 -1.64 -24.74 -2.67
N ASN A 186 -2.84 -24.36 -2.24
CA ASN A 186 -4.04 -24.25 -3.07
C ASN A 186 -4.39 -22.80 -3.42
N MET A 187 -3.63 -21.82 -2.92
CA MET A 187 -3.83 -20.41 -3.24
C MET A 187 -3.19 -20.08 -4.59
N GLU A 188 -3.84 -19.16 -5.30
CA GLU A 188 -3.33 -18.66 -6.55
C GLU A 188 -2.30 -17.55 -6.28
N VAL A 189 -1.11 -17.70 -6.86
CA VAL A 189 -0.11 -16.62 -6.87
C VAL A 189 -0.60 -15.58 -7.87
N MET A 190 -0.81 -14.34 -7.44
CA MET A 190 -1.13 -13.22 -8.35
C MET A 190 0.15 -12.54 -8.85
N TRP A 191 1.11 -12.35 -7.95
CA TRP A 191 2.41 -11.74 -8.26
C TRP A 191 3.56 -12.62 -7.77
N PRO A 192 4.63 -12.79 -8.55
CA PRO A 192 5.81 -13.53 -8.10
C PRO A 192 6.51 -12.89 -6.88
N SER A 193 6.34 -11.59 -6.66
CA SER A 193 6.91 -10.83 -5.53
C SER A 193 6.15 -9.51 -5.31
N LEU A 194 6.33 -8.86 -4.15
CA LEU A 194 5.88 -7.47 -3.95
C LEU A 194 6.56 -6.53 -4.94
N SER A 195 7.84 -6.76 -5.24
CA SER A 195 8.59 -5.96 -6.21
C SER A 195 7.94 -5.98 -7.60
N ASN A 196 7.53 -7.15 -8.07
CA ASN A 196 6.81 -7.33 -9.33
C ASN A 196 5.46 -6.60 -9.32
N MET A 197 4.70 -6.75 -8.24
CA MET A 197 3.43 -6.06 -8.04
C MET A 197 3.62 -4.53 -8.12
N MET A 198 4.60 -3.98 -7.40
CA MET A 198 4.89 -2.56 -7.39
C MET A 198 5.36 -2.03 -8.75
N LEU A 199 6.16 -2.79 -9.50
CA LEU A 199 6.56 -2.44 -10.87
C LEU A 199 5.38 -2.43 -11.84
N ALA A 200 4.47 -3.41 -11.74
CA ALA A 200 3.26 -3.47 -12.55
C ALA A 200 2.43 -2.20 -12.34
N TYR A 201 2.29 -1.79 -11.08
CA TYR A 201 1.56 -0.60 -10.74
C TYR A 201 2.26 0.69 -11.17
N ALA A 202 3.59 0.78 -11.05
CA ALA A 202 4.33 1.91 -11.61
C ALA A 202 4.05 2.09 -13.10
N GLU A 203 4.06 0.99 -13.86
CA GLU A 203 3.77 1.02 -15.29
C GLU A 203 2.30 1.38 -15.59
N LEU A 204 1.34 0.92 -14.77
CA LEU A 204 -0.06 1.37 -14.87
C LEU A 204 -0.21 2.87 -14.63
N TYR A 205 0.51 3.42 -13.65
CA TYR A 205 0.52 4.86 -13.42
C TYR A 205 1.16 5.63 -14.56
N GLU A 206 2.17 5.09 -15.23
CA GLU A 206 2.83 5.75 -16.36
C GLU A 206 2.02 5.69 -17.66
N THR A 207 1.18 4.68 -17.81
CA THR A 207 0.47 4.38 -19.05
C THR A 207 -1.04 4.66 -18.97
N SER A 208 -1.75 4.41 -20.08
CA SER A 208 -3.22 4.41 -20.14
C SER A 208 -3.77 3.00 -19.86
N SER A 209 -5.03 2.93 -19.41
CA SER A 209 -5.71 1.68 -19.01
C SER A 209 -5.77 0.58 -20.07
N VAL A 210 -5.51 0.89 -21.35
CA VAL A 210 -5.51 -0.04 -22.48
C VAL A 210 -4.39 -1.10 -22.38
N HIS A 211 -3.37 -0.88 -21.55
CA HIS A 211 -2.20 -1.76 -21.44
C HIS A 211 -2.24 -2.74 -20.26
N ARG A 212 -3.35 -2.81 -19.50
CA ARG A 212 -3.45 -3.63 -18.29
C ARG A 212 -3.06 -5.09 -18.51
N GLU A 213 -3.61 -5.76 -19.53
CA GLU A 213 -3.28 -7.16 -19.80
C GLU A 213 -1.78 -7.35 -20.09
N ALA A 214 -1.19 -6.48 -20.92
CA ALA A 214 0.22 -6.57 -21.25
C ALA A 214 1.12 -6.37 -20.02
N ILE A 215 0.75 -5.45 -19.12
CA ILE A 215 1.44 -5.21 -17.86
C ILE A 215 1.34 -6.44 -16.95
N TYR A 216 0.15 -7.04 -16.82
CA TYR A 216 -0.02 -8.25 -16.02
C TYR A 216 0.80 -9.42 -16.57
N ARG A 217 0.78 -9.65 -17.88
CA ARG A 217 1.60 -10.71 -18.51
C ARG A 217 3.11 -10.49 -18.33
N LYS A 218 3.55 -9.24 -18.16
CA LYS A 218 4.95 -8.87 -17.95
C LYS A 218 5.43 -9.10 -16.51
N TYR A 219 4.60 -8.81 -15.52
CA TYR A 219 5.02 -8.80 -14.11
C TYR A 219 4.30 -9.82 -13.22
N GLY A 220 3.10 -10.25 -13.60
CA GLY A 220 2.28 -11.20 -12.86
C GLY A 220 2.74 -12.64 -13.01
N SER A 221 2.01 -13.54 -12.37
CA SER A 221 2.26 -14.99 -12.38
C SER A 221 1.71 -15.71 -13.61
N ASN A 222 1.01 -14.98 -14.52
CA ASN A 222 0.16 -15.53 -15.58
C ASN A 222 -1.03 -16.34 -15.09
N SER A 223 -1.53 -16.06 -13.88
CA SER A 223 -2.70 -16.74 -13.37
C SER A 223 -3.99 -16.10 -13.94
N ASP A 224 -4.96 -16.94 -14.31
CA ASP A 224 -6.15 -16.48 -15.04
C ASP A 224 -7.08 -15.67 -14.13
N TRP A 225 -7.22 -16.07 -12.86
CA TRP A 225 -7.99 -15.30 -11.89
C TRP A 225 -7.27 -14.00 -11.54
N GLY A 226 -5.95 -14.05 -11.32
CA GLY A 226 -5.14 -12.86 -11.06
C GLY A 226 -5.21 -11.84 -12.20
N LEU A 227 -5.20 -12.30 -13.46
CA LEU A 227 -5.41 -11.45 -14.63
C LEU A 227 -6.82 -10.86 -14.64
N SER A 228 -7.86 -11.66 -14.39
CA SER A 228 -9.25 -11.19 -14.34
C SER A 228 -9.42 -10.05 -13.33
N GLU A 229 -8.97 -10.26 -12.09
CA GLU A 229 -9.08 -9.25 -11.04
C GLU A 229 -8.25 -8.00 -11.35
N PHE A 230 -7.06 -8.16 -11.92
CA PHE A 230 -6.22 -7.04 -12.32
C PHE A 230 -6.85 -6.19 -13.45
N LEU A 231 -7.63 -6.80 -14.34
CA LEU A 231 -8.31 -6.08 -15.41
C LEU A 231 -9.52 -5.27 -14.89
N VAL A 232 -10.17 -5.73 -13.82
CA VAL A 232 -11.36 -5.10 -13.22
C VAL A 232 -11.00 -4.01 -12.19
N ALA A 233 -9.86 -4.14 -11.49
CA ALA A 233 -9.39 -3.19 -10.47
C ALA A 233 -9.02 -1.79 -11.01
#